data_AF-A0A8J9YYV1-F1
#
_entry.id   AF-A0A8J9YYV1-F1
#
_cell.length_a   1.000
_cell.length_b   1.000
_cell.length_c   1.000
_cell.angle_alpha   90.00
_cell.angle_beta   90.00
_cell.angle_gamma   90.00
#
_symmetry.space_group_name_H-M   'P 1'
#
loop_
_entity.id
_entity.type
_entity.pdbx_description
1 polymer ?
#
loop_
_entity_poly.entity_id
_entity_poly.type
_entity_poly.pdbx_seq_one_letter_code
_entity_poly.pdbx_strand_id
1 'polypeptide(L)'
;MRVFICTSVQLLALLNREVAHTCVLRRYLHDGKLRVSNMFQPMSTRQGKVSGKGKEFTCKSQRLMLQTGLIRQAHPGAFHLMGPALRAVEKLVRLVDQEMAAIGGQKVEMPTLTPGELWKATDRWDTMGTELFKLQDRHKADYCLGPTHEEAVTEIVAAQSNLSYKQLPIKLYQITRKFRDERRPRFGLLRGREFLMKDLYTFDTSEDTARETYEGVSQAYSRVFNRLGLDYVKVEADPGDIGGSLSHEYHLPAEVGEDQLLVCSEYVGCSFGANKEAIAADQSSCPSCSGALSLTQGIEVGHTFYLGTKYSAVFNASFLNNKGQPQLCEMGCYGLGMTRILAAAVEVLSLADQIRWPGVIAPYQVYIIPPKAVGSGVIAPYQVYIIPPKVCIGVGVIAPYQVYIIPPKAVGSGVIAPYQVYIIPPKKGSKEEAAAQLAEDLYDIIPQQLPHLKGEVLLDDRSHMTIGKRLKDANVLGYPYVIVVGKQVLEEEQRFELIHQTGKQTQTHHVSREELLQLLSNCVTI
;
A
#
# COMPACT_ATOMS: atom_id res chain seq x y z
N MET A 1 -47.53 37.49 41.47
CA MET A 1 -47.35 38.46 40.37
C MET A 1 -46.18 39.39 40.70
N ARG A 2 -44.97 39.02 40.27
CA ARG A 2 -43.82 39.93 40.09
C ARG A 2 -43.07 39.40 38.87
N VAL A 3 -43.13 40.16 37.78
CA VAL A 3 -42.45 39.88 36.52
C VAL A 3 -41.06 40.50 36.62
N PHE A 4 -40.01 39.70 36.52
CA PHE A 4 -38.67 40.20 36.23
C PHE A 4 -38.45 40.09 34.73
N ILE A 5 -38.43 41.24 34.05
CA ILE A 5 -37.94 41.37 32.68
C ILE A 5 -36.43 41.53 32.82
N CYS A 6 -35.65 40.61 32.25
CA CYS A 6 -34.21 40.80 32.17
C CYS A 6 -33.71 40.53 30.74
N THR A 7 -33.07 41.55 30.19
CA THR A 7 -32.41 41.61 28.89
C THR A 7 -31.22 40.66 28.82
N SER A 8 -31.18 39.86 27.75
CA SER A 8 -30.13 39.02 27.09
C SER A 8 -28.75 38.73 27.72
N VAL A 9 -28.29 39.38 28.77
CA VAL A 9 -26.93 39.22 29.34
C VAL A 9 -26.92 38.41 30.65
N GLN A 10 -28.04 38.26 31.37
CA GLN A 10 -28.10 37.43 32.58
C GLN A 10 -28.43 35.93 32.34
N LEU A 11 -28.85 35.55 31.12
CA LEU A 11 -29.08 34.14 30.78
C LEU A 11 -27.78 33.33 30.73
N LEU A 12 -26.66 33.97 30.35
CA LEU A 12 -25.33 33.37 30.32
C LEU A 12 -24.73 33.13 31.71
N ALA A 13 -25.13 33.92 32.72
CA ALA A 13 -24.64 33.75 34.09
C ALA A 13 -25.38 32.63 34.86
N LEU A 14 -26.67 32.40 34.56
CA LEU A 14 -27.45 31.30 35.14
C LEU A 14 -27.14 29.94 34.48
N LEU A 15 -26.84 29.91 33.18
CA LEU A 15 -26.35 28.70 32.50
C LEU A 15 -24.99 28.21 33.02
N ASN A 16 -24.19 29.09 33.62
CA ASN A 16 -22.86 28.77 34.13
C ASN A 16 -22.81 28.33 35.60
N ARG A 17 -23.93 28.32 36.34
CA ARG A 17 -23.90 27.96 37.77
C ARG A 17 -24.81 26.81 38.21
N GLU A 18 -25.73 26.31 37.39
CA GLU A 18 -26.54 25.13 37.75
C GLU A 18 -26.68 24.03 36.67
N VAL A 19 -25.97 24.12 35.54
CA VAL A 19 -25.86 23.00 34.57
C VAL A 19 -24.46 22.36 34.66
N ALA A 20 -24.09 21.95 35.87
CA ALA A 20 -22.89 21.15 36.13
C ALA A 20 -23.13 19.64 35.91
N HIS A 21 -24.32 19.22 35.45
CA HIS A 21 -24.60 17.82 35.19
C HIS A 21 -25.27 17.60 33.83
N THR A 22 -24.54 16.87 32.97
CA THR A 22 -25.06 16.03 31.89
C THR A 22 -25.78 16.73 30.73
N CYS A 23 -25.10 17.68 30.08
CA CYS A 23 -25.23 17.81 28.62
C CYS A 23 -23.89 17.41 28.01
N VAL A 24 -23.69 16.10 27.84
CA VAL A 24 -22.55 15.57 27.08
C VAL A 24 -22.85 15.86 25.61
N LEU A 25 -22.49 17.07 25.18
CA LEU A 25 -22.06 17.30 23.81
C LEU A 25 -20.91 16.32 23.57
N ARG A 26 -21.24 15.12 23.08
CA ARG A 26 -20.28 14.18 22.52
C ARG A 26 -19.73 14.88 21.28
N ARG A 27 -18.70 15.72 21.47
CA ARG A 27 -17.70 15.90 20.45
C ARG A 27 -17.27 14.48 20.10
N TYR A 28 -17.60 14.01 18.90
CA TYR A 28 -16.92 12.89 18.28
C TYR A 28 -15.48 13.32 18.02
N LEU A 29 -14.71 13.47 19.10
CA LEU A 29 -13.27 13.49 19.03
C LEU A 29 -12.93 12.05 18.64
N HIS A 30 -12.51 11.87 17.39
CA HIS A 30 -11.73 10.69 17.05
C HIS A 30 -10.60 10.64 18.09
N ASP A 31 -10.52 9.54 18.85
CA ASP A 31 -9.47 9.30 19.85
C ASP A 31 -8.08 9.13 19.19
N GLY A 32 -7.99 9.29 17.86
CA GLY A 32 -6.79 9.10 17.07
C GLY A 32 -6.41 7.63 16.91
N LYS A 33 -7.17 6.69 17.48
CA LYS A 33 -6.83 5.26 17.47
C LYS A 33 -7.23 4.60 16.15
N LEU A 34 -6.35 3.77 15.62
CA LEU A 34 -6.60 2.92 14.47
C LEU A 34 -7.40 1.71 14.93
N ARG A 35 -8.70 1.72 14.62
CA ARG A 35 -9.66 0.69 14.99
C ARG A 35 -10.16 -0.03 13.74
N VAL A 36 -10.27 -1.36 13.81
CA VAL A 36 -10.76 -2.17 12.69
C VAL A 36 -12.20 -1.81 12.32
N SER A 37 -13.05 -1.47 13.29
CA SER A 37 -14.44 -1.02 13.04
C SER A 37 -14.53 0.26 12.19
N ASN A 38 -13.50 1.11 12.25
CA ASN A 38 -13.41 2.37 11.51
C ASN A 38 -12.70 2.20 10.16
N MET A 39 -12.16 1.01 9.87
CA MET A 39 -11.49 0.74 8.60
C MET A 39 -12.47 0.24 7.54
N PHE A 40 -12.45 0.88 6.38
CA PHE A 40 -13.14 0.34 5.21
C PHE A 40 -12.30 -0.75 4.56
N GLN A 41 -12.60 -2.01 4.89
CA GLN A 41 -11.98 -3.18 4.26
C GLN A 41 -13.03 -4.23 3.91
N PRO A 42 -13.53 -4.24 2.66
CA PRO A 42 -14.59 -5.15 2.26
C PRO A 42 -14.02 -6.56 2.04
N MET A 43 -14.03 -7.39 3.09
CA MET A 43 -13.65 -8.80 2.98
C MET A 43 -14.78 -9.63 2.34
N SER A 44 -14.43 -10.77 1.72
CA SER A 44 -15.41 -11.73 1.17
C SER A 44 -16.38 -11.14 0.13
N THR A 45 -15.89 -10.22 -0.72
CA THR A 45 -16.68 -9.59 -1.79
C THR A 45 -17.17 -10.62 -2.80
N ARG A 46 -18.21 -10.26 -3.58
CA ARG A 46 -18.66 -11.08 -4.71
C ARG A 46 -17.51 -11.38 -5.68
N GLN A 47 -16.62 -10.43 -5.97
CA GLN A 47 -15.43 -10.69 -6.81
C GLN A 47 -14.45 -11.69 -6.16
N GLY A 48 -14.29 -11.68 -4.84
CA GLY A 48 -13.50 -12.69 -4.12
C GLY A 48 -14.20 -14.07 -4.01
N LYS A 49 -15.52 -14.12 -4.19
CA LYS A 49 -16.34 -15.35 -4.17
C LYS A 49 -16.65 -15.91 -5.56
N VAL A 50 -16.58 -15.10 -6.61
CA VAL A 50 -16.85 -15.51 -8.00
C VAL A 50 -15.63 -16.30 -8.50
N SER A 51 -15.60 -17.59 -8.13
CA SER A 51 -15.47 -18.66 -9.12
C SER A 51 -16.86 -18.90 -9.74
N GLY A 52 -17.42 -17.88 -10.39
CA GLY A 52 -18.64 -18.07 -11.18
C GLY A 52 -18.31 -19.08 -12.28
N LYS A 53 -19.16 -20.12 -12.42
CA LYS A 53 -19.05 -21.24 -13.38
C LYS A 53 -18.08 -20.92 -14.54
N GLY A 54 -16.81 -21.32 -14.41
CA GLY A 54 -15.81 -21.27 -15.48
C GLY A 54 -14.66 -20.26 -15.39
N LYS A 55 -14.48 -19.45 -14.32
CA LYS A 55 -13.25 -18.64 -14.14
C LYS A 55 -12.53 -18.99 -12.84
N GLU A 56 -11.43 -19.73 -12.97
CA GLU A 56 -10.46 -19.99 -11.92
C GLU A 56 -9.55 -18.78 -11.73
N PHE A 57 -9.08 -18.53 -10.50
CA PHE A 57 -8.09 -17.48 -10.26
C PHE A 57 -6.78 -17.87 -10.93
N THR A 58 -6.11 -16.89 -11.57
CA THR A 58 -4.92 -17.17 -12.38
C THR A 58 -3.65 -17.32 -11.56
N CYS A 59 -3.60 -16.75 -10.35
CA CYS A 59 -2.46 -16.89 -9.42
C CYS A 59 -2.89 -16.72 -7.95
N LYS A 60 -2.00 -17.11 -7.02
CA LYS A 60 -2.27 -17.08 -5.57
C LYS A 60 -2.44 -15.65 -5.05
N SER A 61 -1.55 -14.74 -5.43
CA SER A 61 -1.56 -13.33 -5.05
C SER A 61 -2.86 -12.65 -5.50
N GLN A 62 -3.29 -12.84 -6.75
CA GLN A 62 -4.58 -12.33 -7.24
C GLN A 62 -5.74 -12.83 -6.37
N ARG A 63 -5.81 -14.14 -6.10
CA ARG A 63 -6.89 -14.72 -5.29
C ARG A 63 -6.90 -14.13 -3.89
N LEU A 64 -5.76 -14.16 -3.19
CA LEU A 64 -5.66 -13.69 -1.81
C LEU A 64 -6.04 -12.22 -1.72
N MET A 65 -5.45 -11.35 -2.55
CA MET A 65 -5.69 -9.91 -2.49
C MET A 65 -7.16 -9.52 -2.79
N LEU A 66 -7.85 -10.26 -3.68
CA LEU A 66 -9.27 -10.04 -3.96
C LEU A 66 -10.17 -10.56 -2.82
N GLN A 67 -9.84 -11.71 -2.24
CA GLN A 67 -10.62 -12.32 -1.15
C GLN A 67 -10.54 -11.52 0.15
N THR A 68 -9.37 -10.99 0.45
CA THR A 68 -9.09 -10.19 1.66
C THR A 68 -9.48 -8.72 1.53
N GLY A 69 -9.95 -8.29 0.36
CA GLY A 69 -10.33 -6.91 0.11
C GLY A 69 -9.14 -5.96 0.13
N LEU A 70 -7.95 -6.42 -0.28
CA LEU A 70 -6.79 -5.57 -0.50
C LEU A 70 -6.86 -4.86 -1.84
N ILE A 71 -7.41 -5.52 -2.86
CA ILE A 71 -7.67 -4.95 -4.17
C ILE A 71 -9.10 -5.23 -4.62
N ARG A 72 -9.60 -4.38 -5.52
CA ARG A 72 -10.88 -4.58 -6.21
C ARG A 72 -10.69 -4.29 -7.68
N GLN A 73 -11.19 -5.16 -8.55
CA GLN A 73 -11.10 -4.92 -9.99
C GLN A 73 -12.11 -3.83 -10.41
N ALA A 74 -11.60 -2.78 -11.05
CA ALA A 74 -12.40 -1.71 -11.64
C ALA A 74 -12.86 -2.09 -13.06
N HIS A 75 -11.89 -2.50 -13.89
CA HIS A 75 -12.10 -3.05 -15.23
C HIS A 75 -10.97 -4.04 -15.56
N PRO A 76 -11.00 -4.78 -16.69
CA PRO A 76 -9.92 -5.68 -17.06
C PRO A 76 -8.57 -4.94 -17.03
N GLY A 77 -7.61 -5.46 -16.25
CA GLY A 77 -6.28 -4.87 -16.06
C GLY A 77 -6.18 -3.63 -15.16
N ALA A 78 -7.25 -3.13 -14.53
CA ALA A 78 -7.14 -2.02 -13.57
C ALA A 78 -7.83 -2.32 -12.24
N PHE A 79 -7.19 -1.88 -11.16
CA PHE A 79 -7.56 -2.25 -9.80
C PHE A 79 -7.56 -1.02 -8.89
N HIS A 80 -8.57 -0.95 -8.05
CA HIS A 80 -8.54 -0.09 -6.87
C HIS A 80 -7.71 -0.76 -5.78
N LEU A 81 -6.72 -0.04 -5.25
CA LEU A 81 -6.00 -0.43 -4.03
C LEU A 81 -6.81 0.04 -2.82
N MET A 82 -7.17 -0.88 -1.93
CA MET A 82 -7.86 -0.54 -0.68
C MET A 82 -6.85 -0.07 0.37
N GLY A 83 -7.33 0.52 1.48
CA GLY A 83 -6.50 1.18 2.48
C GLY A 83 -5.22 0.43 2.90
N PRO A 84 -5.30 -0.85 3.33
CA PRO A 84 -4.10 -1.59 3.72
C PRO A 84 -3.12 -1.84 2.57
N ALA A 85 -3.62 -2.14 1.36
CA ALA A 85 -2.76 -2.35 0.20
C ALA A 85 -2.09 -1.06 -0.25
N LEU A 86 -2.84 0.06 -0.27
CA LEU A 86 -2.30 1.37 -0.57
C LEU A 86 -1.21 1.76 0.43
N ARG A 87 -1.45 1.53 1.73
CA ARG A 87 -0.46 1.77 2.78
C ARG A 87 0.82 0.95 2.59
N ALA A 88 0.71 -0.32 2.17
CA ALA A 88 1.87 -1.14 1.84
C ALA A 88 2.65 -0.60 0.63
N VAL A 89 1.95 -0.12 -0.41
CA VAL A 89 2.58 0.56 -1.55
C VAL A 89 3.28 1.84 -1.10
N GLU A 90 2.67 2.65 -0.24
CA GLU A 90 3.29 3.88 0.29
C GLU A 90 4.57 3.59 1.10
N LYS A 91 4.60 2.49 1.86
CA LYS A 91 5.84 2.04 2.53
C LYS A 91 6.89 1.60 1.53
N LEU A 92 6.50 0.88 0.47
CA LEU A 92 7.41 0.49 -0.61
C LEU A 92 7.95 1.73 -1.34
N VAL A 93 7.12 2.75 -1.57
CA VAL A 93 7.53 4.04 -2.13
C VAL A 93 8.58 4.70 -1.25
N ARG A 94 8.35 4.79 0.08
CA ARG A 94 9.34 5.36 1.02
C ARG A 94 10.64 4.57 1.02
N LEU A 95 10.59 3.24 0.96
CA LEU A 95 11.78 2.39 0.85
C LEU A 95 12.59 2.74 -0.39
N VAL A 96 11.94 2.77 -1.55
CA VAL A 96 12.59 3.05 -2.83
C VAL A 96 13.12 4.48 -2.85
N ASP A 97 12.36 5.46 -2.33
CA ASP A 97 12.81 6.86 -2.22
C ASP A 97 14.10 6.99 -1.39
N GLN A 98 14.22 6.26 -0.28
CA GLN A 98 15.46 6.24 0.53
C GLN A 98 16.65 5.71 -0.28
N GLU A 99 16.48 4.61 -1.02
CA GLU A 99 17.55 4.01 -1.81
C GLU A 99 17.93 4.85 -3.04
N MET A 100 16.95 5.51 -3.68
CA MET A 100 17.20 6.43 -4.78
C MET A 100 17.89 7.72 -4.28
N ALA A 101 17.47 8.26 -3.14
CA ALA A 101 18.13 9.43 -2.54
C ALA A 101 19.59 9.11 -2.15
N ALA A 102 19.85 7.91 -1.65
CA ALA A 102 21.20 7.47 -1.26
C ALA A 102 22.21 7.46 -2.44
N ILE A 103 21.73 7.31 -3.68
CA ILE A 103 22.57 7.37 -4.89
C ILE A 103 22.53 8.74 -5.59
N GLY A 104 21.98 9.77 -4.92
CA GLY A 104 21.85 11.12 -5.47
C GLY A 104 20.70 11.28 -6.47
N GLY A 105 19.74 10.35 -6.49
CA GLY A 105 18.53 10.45 -7.30
C GLY A 105 17.63 11.60 -6.84
N GLN A 106 17.17 12.40 -7.79
CA GLN A 106 16.27 13.53 -7.57
C GLN A 106 14.87 13.14 -8.03
N LYS A 107 13.91 13.25 -7.12
CA LYS A 107 12.52 12.91 -7.41
C LYS A 107 11.84 14.06 -8.14
N VAL A 108 11.24 13.75 -9.28
CA VAL A 108 10.45 14.65 -10.12
C VAL A 108 9.07 14.04 -10.36
N GLU A 109 8.15 14.83 -10.90
CA GLU A 109 6.84 14.37 -11.33
C GLU A 109 6.61 14.83 -12.77
N MET A 110 6.54 13.87 -13.70
CA MET A 110 6.24 14.12 -15.10
C MET A 110 4.77 13.78 -15.38
N PRO A 111 4.08 14.57 -16.23
CA PRO A 111 2.69 14.31 -16.55
C PRO A 111 2.46 12.90 -17.11
N THR A 112 1.38 12.25 -16.68
CA THR A 112 0.90 11.01 -17.31
C THR A 112 0.45 11.25 -18.75
N LEU A 113 -0.18 12.40 -19.01
CA LEU A 113 -0.61 12.78 -20.35
C LEU A 113 0.55 13.45 -21.08
N THR A 114 1.10 12.77 -22.09
CA THR A 114 2.28 13.25 -22.82
C THR A 114 1.93 13.63 -24.27
N PRO A 115 2.50 14.72 -24.83
CA PRO A 115 2.22 15.14 -26.20
C PRO A 115 2.67 14.09 -27.21
N GLY A 116 1.84 13.80 -28.22
CA GLY A 116 2.17 12.83 -29.26
C GLY A 116 3.38 13.23 -30.10
N GLU A 117 3.71 14.52 -30.19
CA GLU A 117 4.89 15.04 -30.90
C GLU A 117 6.21 14.47 -30.36
N LEU A 118 6.33 14.33 -29.03
CA LEU A 118 7.52 13.76 -28.41
C LEU A 118 7.75 12.31 -28.85
N TRP A 119 6.70 11.51 -28.88
CA TRP A 119 6.73 10.10 -29.28
C TRP A 119 6.91 9.91 -30.78
N LYS A 120 6.42 10.86 -31.59
CA LYS A 120 6.65 10.88 -33.04
C LYS A 120 8.12 11.20 -33.34
N ALA A 121 8.77 12.05 -32.55
CA ALA A 121 10.18 12.39 -32.73
C ALA A 121 11.13 11.19 -32.53
N THR A 122 10.74 10.21 -31.71
CA THR A 122 11.51 8.98 -31.47
C THR A 122 11.01 7.77 -32.28
N ASP A 123 10.08 7.99 -33.23
CA ASP A 123 9.35 6.96 -33.97
C ASP A 123 8.53 5.98 -33.10
N ARG A 124 8.53 6.15 -31.78
CA ARG A 124 7.84 5.27 -30.82
C ARG A 124 6.33 5.42 -30.82
N TRP A 125 5.80 6.49 -31.39
CA TRP A 125 4.36 6.66 -31.58
C TRP A 125 3.76 5.50 -32.39
N ASP A 126 4.44 5.08 -33.45
CA ASP A 126 3.93 4.04 -34.36
C ASP A 126 4.48 2.65 -34.04
N THR A 127 5.76 2.54 -33.61
CA THR A 127 6.36 1.23 -33.29
C THR A 127 5.72 0.56 -32.08
N MET A 128 5.30 1.31 -31.05
CA MET A 128 4.56 0.75 -29.90
C MET A 128 3.15 0.25 -30.26
N GLY A 129 2.65 0.58 -31.45
CA GLY A 129 1.43 0.02 -32.01
C GLY A 129 0.22 0.16 -31.09
N THR A 130 -0.47 -0.96 -30.87
CA THR A 130 -1.75 -1.02 -30.13
C THR A 130 -1.58 -0.99 -28.61
N GLU A 131 -0.38 -1.13 -28.08
CA GLU A 131 -0.16 -1.08 -26.62
C GLU A 131 -0.17 0.36 -26.08
N LEU A 132 0.02 1.35 -26.96
CA LEU A 132 0.00 2.76 -26.60
C LEU A 132 -1.43 3.31 -26.60
N PHE A 133 -1.90 3.77 -25.44
CA PHE A 133 -3.17 4.50 -25.35
C PHE A 133 -3.03 5.87 -26.00
N LYS A 134 -3.51 6.02 -27.23
CA LYS A 134 -3.58 7.29 -27.97
C LYS A 134 -4.92 7.97 -27.71
N LEU A 135 -4.89 9.29 -27.54
CA LEU A 135 -6.09 10.11 -27.38
C LEU A 135 -5.93 11.46 -28.10
N GLN A 136 -7.07 12.11 -28.33
CA GLN A 136 -7.11 13.47 -28.88
C GLN A 136 -7.89 14.38 -27.95
N ASP A 137 -7.39 15.60 -27.76
CA ASP A 137 -8.12 16.61 -27.01
C ASP A 137 -9.22 17.26 -27.87
N ARG A 138 -9.92 18.26 -27.30
CA ARG A 138 -10.99 19.00 -27.99
C ARG A 138 -10.50 19.80 -29.20
N HIS A 139 -9.19 20.07 -29.28
CA HIS A 139 -8.53 20.79 -30.37
C HIS A 139 -7.92 19.82 -31.40
N LYS A 140 -8.13 18.51 -31.24
CA LYS A 140 -7.55 17.44 -32.06
C LYS A 140 -6.03 17.34 -31.95
N ALA A 141 -5.44 17.85 -30.87
CA ALA A 141 -4.04 17.62 -30.55
C ALA A 141 -3.87 16.17 -30.05
N ASP A 142 -2.85 15.49 -30.57
CA ASP A 142 -2.55 14.11 -30.21
C ASP A 142 -1.82 14.04 -28.88
N TYR A 143 -2.26 13.12 -28.02
CA TYR A 143 -1.59 12.78 -26.77
C TYR A 143 -1.59 11.27 -26.58
N CYS A 144 -0.74 10.78 -25.68
CA CYS A 144 -0.86 9.43 -25.14
C CYS A 144 -0.78 9.42 -23.62
N LEU A 145 -1.33 8.37 -23.02
CA LEU A 145 -1.08 8.05 -21.63
C LEU A 145 0.27 7.33 -21.54
N GLY A 146 1.25 7.96 -20.88
CA GLY A 146 2.63 7.50 -20.87
C GLY A 146 2.79 6.06 -20.37
N PRO A 147 3.27 5.12 -21.21
CA PRO A 147 3.69 3.78 -20.77
C PRO A 147 5.07 3.80 -20.09
N THR A 148 5.84 4.87 -20.35
CA THR A 148 7.17 5.23 -19.84
C THR A 148 7.43 6.71 -20.23
N HIS A 149 8.59 7.27 -19.91
CA HIS A 149 8.89 8.70 -19.95
C HIS A 149 10.28 9.05 -20.52
N GLU A 150 10.92 8.21 -21.33
CA GLU A 150 12.24 8.53 -21.92
C GLU A 150 12.21 9.86 -22.71
N GLU A 151 11.19 10.07 -23.54
CA GLU A 151 11.08 11.28 -24.36
C GLU A 151 10.91 12.54 -23.50
N ALA A 152 10.01 12.47 -22.52
CA ALA A 152 9.66 13.60 -21.67
C ALA A 152 10.84 14.05 -20.81
N VAL A 153 11.58 13.10 -20.21
CA VAL A 153 12.74 13.46 -19.37
C VAL A 153 13.91 13.98 -20.21
N THR A 154 14.12 13.45 -21.43
CA THR A 154 15.18 13.95 -22.31
C THR A 154 14.86 15.36 -22.77
N GLU A 155 13.60 15.68 -23.09
CA GLU A 155 13.17 17.03 -23.44
C GLU A 155 13.40 18.03 -22.30
N ILE A 156 13.10 17.64 -21.05
CA ILE A 156 13.40 18.46 -19.85
C ILE A 156 14.90 18.77 -19.73
N VAL A 157 15.76 17.78 -19.95
CA VAL A 157 17.22 18.00 -19.87
C VAL A 157 17.72 18.80 -21.06
N ALA A 158 17.22 18.55 -22.26
CA ALA A 158 17.56 19.28 -23.48
C ALA A 158 17.17 20.76 -23.42
N ALA A 159 16.12 21.11 -22.67
CA ALA A 159 15.73 22.50 -22.45
C ALA A 159 16.81 23.32 -21.71
N GLN A 160 17.79 22.68 -21.07
CA GLN A 160 18.92 23.36 -20.42
C GLN A 160 20.02 23.72 -21.41
N SER A 161 20.05 24.97 -21.86
CA SER A 161 20.97 25.43 -22.92
C SER A 161 22.47 25.42 -22.57
N ASN A 162 22.82 25.39 -21.27
CA ASN A 162 24.21 25.55 -20.79
C ASN A 162 24.58 24.48 -19.73
N LEU A 163 24.10 23.25 -19.90
CA LEU A 163 24.45 22.16 -19.00
C LEU A 163 25.97 21.90 -19.03
N SER A 164 26.64 21.98 -17.89
CA SER A 164 28.09 21.73 -17.78
C SER A 164 28.37 20.28 -17.39
N TYR A 165 29.46 19.70 -17.89
CA TYR A 165 29.94 18.38 -17.46
C TYR A 165 30.09 18.23 -15.94
N LYS A 166 30.29 19.33 -15.20
CA LYS A 166 30.39 19.35 -13.74
C LYS A 166 29.07 19.08 -13.01
N GLN A 167 27.94 19.17 -13.71
CA GLN A 167 26.61 18.89 -13.16
C GLN A 167 26.20 17.43 -13.37
N LEU A 168 26.95 16.68 -14.18
CA LEU A 168 26.72 15.27 -14.47
C LEU A 168 27.52 14.40 -13.48
N PRO A 169 27.01 13.22 -13.09
CA PRO A 169 25.80 12.59 -13.61
C PRO A 169 24.50 13.12 -12.97
N ILE A 170 23.49 13.38 -13.79
CA ILE A 170 22.14 13.71 -13.35
C ILE A 170 21.32 12.42 -13.24
N LYS A 171 20.53 12.29 -12.18
CA LYS A 171 19.68 11.12 -11.91
C LYS A 171 18.27 11.61 -11.55
N LEU A 172 17.32 11.53 -12.48
CA LEU A 172 15.94 11.99 -12.28
C LEU A 172 14.99 10.80 -12.25
N TYR A 173 14.21 10.66 -11.18
CA TYR A 173 13.24 9.58 -11.08
C TYR A 173 11.87 10.06 -10.66
N GLN A 174 10.85 9.29 -10.98
CA GLN A 174 9.50 9.51 -10.49
C GLN A 174 8.88 8.19 -10.03
N ILE A 175 7.78 8.27 -9.30
CA ILE A 175 6.93 7.11 -9.01
C ILE A 175 5.49 7.49 -9.38
N THR A 176 5.09 7.13 -10.59
CA THR A 176 3.81 7.54 -11.18
C THR A 176 3.12 6.39 -11.89
N ARG A 177 1.84 6.58 -12.18
CA ARG A 177 1.04 5.59 -12.89
C ARG A 177 1.41 5.56 -14.36
N LYS A 178 1.50 4.34 -14.89
CA LYS A 178 1.77 4.05 -16.30
C LYS A 178 0.62 3.27 -16.89
N PHE A 179 0.45 3.43 -18.20
CA PHE A 179 -0.66 2.86 -18.95
C PHE A 179 -0.13 2.09 -20.15
N ARG A 180 -0.45 0.80 -20.24
CA ARG A 180 -0.16 -0.07 -21.38
C ARG A 180 -1.44 -0.82 -21.73
N ASP A 181 -1.92 -0.76 -22.96
CA ASP A 181 -3.13 -1.48 -23.37
C ASP A 181 -2.83 -2.97 -23.63
N GLU A 182 -2.40 -3.64 -22.56
CA GLU A 182 -2.10 -5.06 -22.56
C GLU A 182 -3.30 -5.84 -23.12
N ARG A 183 -3.05 -6.56 -24.22
CA ARG A 183 -4.08 -7.29 -24.97
C ARG A 183 -4.80 -8.31 -24.11
N ARG A 184 -4.10 -8.95 -23.16
CA ARG A 184 -4.65 -9.97 -22.28
C ARG A 184 -4.20 -9.75 -20.83
N PRO A 185 -4.80 -8.80 -20.10
CA PRO A 185 -4.43 -8.54 -18.72
C PRO A 185 -4.80 -9.73 -17.84
N ARG A 186 -3.85 -10.20 -17.03
CA ARG A 186 -3.94 -11.44 -16.23
C ARG A 186 -3.17 -11.31 -14.92
N PHE A 187 -3.31 -12.28 -14.02
CA PHE A 187 -2.54 -12.35 -12.77
C PHE A 187 -2.70 -11.15 -11.82
N GLY A 188 -3.87 -10.49 -11.83
CA GLY A 188 -4.14 -9.37 -10.93
C GLY A 188 -3.23 -8.16 -11.20
N LEU A 189 -2.47 -7.74 -10.20
CA LEU A 189 -1.52 -6.63 -10.31
C LEU A 189 -0.22 -6.99 -11.03
N LEU A 190 0.04 -8.27 -11.32
CA LEU A 190 1.27 -8.68 -11.99
C LEU A 190 1.28 -8.24 -13.47
N ARG A 191 0.13 -8.35 -14.15
CA ARG A 191 -0.03 -7.97 -15.57
C ARG A 191 -1.34 -7.20 -15.81
N GLY A 192 -1.30 -5.94 -15.40
CA GLY A 192 -2.38 -4.96 -15.60
C GLY A 192 -2.19 -4.05 -16.80
N ARG A 193 -3.15 -3.14 -16.99
CA ARG A 193 -3.11 -2.04 -17.97
C ARG A 193 -2.79 -0.69 -17.33
N GLU A 194 -3.16 -0.51 -16.07
CA GLU A 194 -2.78 0.63 -15.23
C GLU A 194 -1.98 0.08 -14.04
N PHE A 195 -0.77 0.59 -13.84
CA PHE A 195 0.11 0.15 -12.76
C PHE A 195 1.01 1.28 -12.27
N LEU A 196 1.50 1.17 -11.03
CA LEU A 196 2.45 2.13 -10.47
C LEU A 196 3.87 1.65 -10.76
N MET A 197 4.70 2.53 -11.29
CA MET A 197 6.08 2.24 -11.63
C MET A 197 6.98 3.35 -11.08
N LYS A 198 8.13 2.96 -10.55
CA LYS A 198 9.27 3.84 -10.41
C LYS A 198 10.07 3.76 -11.68
N ASP A 199 10.42 4.88 -12.26
CA ASP A 199 11.24 5.04 -13.45
C ASP A 199 12.29 6.11 -13.16
N LEU A 200 13.56 5.72 -13.29
CA LEU A 200 14.74 6.57 -13.12
C LEU A 200 15.43 6.70 -14.47
N TYR A 201 15.92 7.90 -14.76
CA TYR A 201 16.66 8.22 -15.96
C TYR A 201 17.96 8.92 -15.58
N THR A 202 19.07 8.49 -16.18
CA THR A 202 20.39 9.05 -15.91
C THR A 202 20.97 9.70 -17.15
N PHE A 203 21.76 10.75 -16.93
CA PHE A 203 22.49 11.48 -17.95
C PHE A 203 23.93 11.58 -17.48
N ASP A 204 24.84 11.06 -18.29
CA ASP A 204 26.24 10.83 -17.96
C ASP A 204 27.14 11.43 -19.07
N THR A 205 28.42 11.68 -18.75
CA THR A 205 29.35 12.38 -19.66
C THR A 205 29.98 11.47 -20.72
N SER A 206 30.03 10.18 -20.44
CA SER A 206 30.66 9.15 -21.28
C SER A 206 30.09 7.78 -20.94
N GLU A 207 30.28 6.81 -21.84
CA GLU A 207 29.84 5.43 -21.65
C GLU A 207 30.43 4.84 -20.36
N ASP A 208 31.69 5.13 -20.04
CA ASP A 208 32.33 4.65 -18.81
C ASP A 208 31.62 5.19 -17.55
N THR A 209 31.32 6.50 -17.51
CA THR A 209 30.57 7.08 -16.38
C THR A 209 29.13 6.56 -16.31
N ALA A 210 28.51 6.30 -17.46
CA ALA A 210 27.18 5.70 -17.52
C ALA A 210 27.17 4.27 -16.98
N ARG A 211 28.22 3.48 -17.22
CA ARG A 211 28.39 2.13 -16.66
C ARG A 211 28.60 2.16 -15.14
N GLU A 212 29.38 3.12 -14.62
CA GLU A 212 29.53 3.33 -13.18
C GLU A 212 28.19 3.69 -12.53
N THR A 213 27.44 4.62 -13.13
CA THR A 213 26.10 4.98 -12.70
C THR A 213 25.16 3.78 -12.74
N TYR A 214 25.18 2.99 -13.82
CA TYR A 214 24.37 1.79 -14.00
C TYR A 214 24.59 0.77 -12.87
N GLU A 215 25.86 0.50 -12.54
CA GLU A 215 26.20 -0.41 -11.45
C GLU A 215 25.74 0.14 -10.09
N GLY A 216 25.88 1.45 -9.86
CA GLY A 216 25.36 2.12 -8.66
C GLY A 216 23.84 1.99 -8.50
N VAL A 217 23.07 2.11 -9.59
CA VAL A 217 21.61 1.87 -9.57
C VAL A 217 21.30 0.40 -9.36
N SER A 218 22.02 -0.51 -10.02
CA SER A 218 21.87 -1.96 -9.87
C SER A 218 22.04 -2.39 -8.41
N GLN A 219 23.06 -1.86 -7.72
CA GLN A 219 23.27 -2.10 -6.29
C GLN A 219 22.15 -1.51 -5.42
N ALA A 220 21.58 -0.36 -5.80
CA ALA A 220 20.41 0.19 -5.11
C ALA A 220 19.20 -0.72 -5.23
N TYR A 221 18.97 -1.35 -6.38
CA TYR A 221 17.89 -2.33 -6.55
C TYR A 221 18.12 -3.57 -5.68
N SER A 222 19.36 -4.07 -5.65
CA SER A 222 19.75 -5.14 -4.74
C SER A 222 19.45 -4.81 -3.28
N ARG A 223 19.75 -3.58 -2.83
CA ARG A 223 19.40 -3.14 -1.46
C ARG A 223 17.89 -3.08 -1.23
N VAL A 224 17.10 -2.61 -2.19
CA VAL A 224 15.63 -2.63 -2.09
C VAL A 224 15.12 -4.06 -1.86
N PHE A 225 15.51 -5.03 -2.69
CA PHE A 225 15.04 -6.41 -2.56
C PHE A 225 15.56 -7.09 -1.29
N ASN A 226 16.81 -6.85 -0.90
CA ASN A 226 17.38 -7.35 0.36
C ASN A 226 16.61 -6.81 1.58
N ARG A 227 16.28 -5.50 1.59
CA ARG A 227 15.48 -4.88 2.67
C ARG A 227 14.03 -5.38 2.70
N LEU A 228 13.48 -5.78 1.56
CA LEU A 228 12.20 -6.46 1.49
C LEU A 228 12.30 -7.94 1.95
N GLY A 229 13.50 -8.50 2.09
CA GLY A 229 13.68 -9.92 2.39
C GLY A 229 13.13 -10.82 1.29
N LEU A 230 13.29 -10.40 0.03
CA LEU A 230 12.86 -11.16 -1.15
C LEU A 230 14.07 -11.79 -1.81
N ASP A 231 14.01 -13.10 -2.03
CA ASP A 231 14.97 -13.80 -2.87
C ASP A 231 14.71 -13.42 -4.33
N TYR A 232 15.72 -12.85 -4.98
CA TYR A 232 15.65 -12.42 -6.37
C TYR A 232 16.88 -12.90 -7.14
N VAL A 233 16.72 -13.01 -8.45
CA VAL A 233 17.82 -13.26 -9.39
C VAL A 233 17.95 -12.09 -10.34
N LYS A 234 19.17 -11.63 -10.57
CA LYS A 234 19.52 -10.65 -11.62
C LYS A 234 19.96 -11.44 -12.84
N VAL A 235 19.36 -11.17 -13.99
CA VAL A 235 19.63 -11.89 -15.23
C VAL A 235 19.94 -10.93 -16.36
N GLU A 236 20.84 -11.31 -17.27
CA GLU A 236 21.03 -10.61 -18.55
C GLU A 236 19.76 -10.72 -19.40
N ALA A 237 19.40 -9.63 -20.09
CA ALA A 237 18.15 -9.54 -20.84
C ALA A 237 18.34 -8.88 -22.21
N ASP A 238 17.37 -9.08 -23.10
CA ASP A 238 17.32 -8.36 -24.38
C ASP A 238 16.95 -6.88 -24.11
N PRO A 239 17.67 -5.90 -24.68
CA PRO A 239 17.29 -4.48 -24.60
C PRO A 239 15.95 -4.14 -25.29
N GLY A 240 15.44 -4.98 -26.20
CA GLY A 240 14.13 -4.80 -26.86
C GLY A 240 13.92 -3.44 -27.52
N ASP A 241 12.66 -2.98 -27.57
CA ASP A 241 12.27 -1.69 -28.21
C ASP A 241 12.82 -0.45 -27.48
N ILE A 242 13.15 -0.59 -26.19
CA ILE A 242 13.78 0.45 -25.39
C ILE A 242 15.19 0.74 -25.96
N GLY A 243 15.87 -0.28 -26.48
CA GLY A 243 17.19 -0.21 -27.10
C GLY A 243 18.33 -0.16 -26.09
N GLY A 244 19.56 -0.32 -26.56
CA GLY A 244 20.75 -0.31 -25.71
C GLY A 244 21.73 -1.45 -25.99
N SER A 245 22.84 -1.47 -25.26
CA SER A 245 23.86 -2.55 -25.33
C SER A 245 24.03 -3.33 -24.03
N LEU A 246 23.45 -2.86 -22.92
CA LEU A 246 23.50 -3.50 -21.61
C LEU A 246 22.12 -3.47 -20.95
N SER A 247 21.61 -4.63 -20.58
CA SER A 247 20.25 -4.80 -20.06
C SER A 247 20.23 -5.92 -19.02
N HIS A 248 19.62 -5.65 -17.86
CA HIS A 248 19.41 -6.66 -16.81
C HIS A 248 18.00 -6.59 -16.26
N GLU A 249 17.40 -7.75 -16.08
CA GLU A 249 16.11 -7.93 -15.40
C GLU A 249 16.31 -8.49 -13.99
N TYR A 250 15.40 -8.13 -13.11
CA TYR A 250 15.36 -8.58 -11.72
C TYR A 250 14.08 -9.39 -11.54
N HIS A 251 14.24 -10.66 -11.16
CA HIS A 251 13.14 -11.61 -11.11
C HIS A 251 12.98 -12.21 -9.72
N LEU A 252 11.72 -12.40 -9.31
CA LEU A 252 11.38 -13.28 -8.19
C LEU A 252 11.08 -14.67 -8.73
N PRO A 253 11.84 -15.72 -8.37
CA PRO A 253 11.56 -17.08 -8.81
C PRO A 253 10.17 -17.55 -8.37
N ALA A 254 9.31 -17.88 -9.32
CA ALA A 254 7.96 -18.38 -9.08
C ALA A 254 7.39 -19.11 -10.30
N GLU A 255 6.62 -20.19 -10.08
CA GLU A 255 5.98 -20.98 -11.15
C GLU A 255 5.00 -20.16 -12.01
N VAL A 256 4.39 -19.11 -11.45
CA VAL A 256 3.50 -18.22 -12.20
C VAL A 256 4.26 -17.16 -13.01
N GLY A 257 5.57 -17.12 -12.88
CA GLY A 257 6.46 -16.30 -13.68
C GLY A 257 6.29 -16.58 -15.17
N GLU A 258 6.21 -15.51 -15.95
CA GLU A 258 6.02 -15.62 -17.40
C GLU A 258 7.34 -15.84 -18.12
N ASP A 259 8.44 -15.41 -17.51
CA ASP A 259 9.76 -15.44 -18.10
C ASP A 259 10.50 -16.71 -17.72
N GLN A 260 11.22 -17.25 -18.70
CA GLN A 260 12.04 -18.44 -18.55
C GLN A 260 13.48 -18.01 -18.32
N LEU A 261 14.04 -18.36 -17.16
CA LEU A 261 15.36 -17.96 -16.73
C LEU A 261 16.31 -19.16 -16.76
N LEU A 262 17.48 -18.97 -17.34
CA LEU A 262 18.59 -19.91 -17.23
C LEU A 262 19.55 -19.38 -16.15
N VAL A 263 19.62 -20.07 -15.02
CA VAL A 263 20.46 -19.69 -13.88
C VAL A 263 21.50 -20.76 -13.62
N CYS A 264 22.75 -20.36 -13.42
CA CYS A 264 23.82 -21.30 -13.12
C CYS A 264 23.54 -22.09 -11.84
N SER A 265 23.70 -23.41 -11.92
CA SER A 265 23.45 -24.34 -10.80
C SER A 265 24.65 -24.47 -9.85
N GLU A 266 25.82 -24.00 -10.27
CA GLU A 266 27.05 -24.04 -9.47
C GLU A 266 27.03 -22.93 -8.43
N TYR A 267 26.54 -23.27 -7.25
CA TYR A 267 26.23 -22.34 -6.14
C TYR A 267 27.46 -21.60 -5.58
N VAL A 268 28.68 -22.10 -5.83
CA VAL A 268 29.90 -21.52 -5.25
C VAL A 268 30.68 -20.75 -6.33
N GLY A 269 30.43 -19.44 -6.39
CA GLY A 269 31.25 -18.47 -7.13
C GLY A 269 30.73 -18.06 -8.52
N CYS A 270 29.58 -18.57 -8.97
CA CYS A 270 28.97 -18.14 -10.23
C CYS A 270 27.55 -17.62 -10.02
N SER A 271 27.32 -16.34 -10.30
CA SER A 271 26.00 -15.70 -10.23
C SER A 271 25.39 -15.47 -11.62
N PHE A 272 25.82 -16.23 -12.62
CA PHE A 272 25.34 -16.05 -13.98
C PHE A 272 23.85 -16.43 -14.07
N GLY A 273 23.09 -15.54 -14.68
CA GLY A 273 21.71 -15.75 -15.03
C GLY A 273 21.38 -14.96 -16.29
N ALA A 274 20.53 -15.53 -17.14
CA ALA A 274 20.02 -14.83 -18.31
C ALA A 274 18.56 -15.19 -18.54
N ASN A 275 17.81 -14.24 -19.10
CA ASN A 275 16.55 -14.54 -19.73
C ASN A 275 16.83 -15.45 -20.93
N LYS A 276 16.05 -16.52 -21.09
CA LYS A 276 16.21 -17.48 -22.19
C LYS A 276 16.09 -16.81 -23.56
N GLU A 277 15.37 -15.71 -23.67
CA GLU A 277 15.26 -14.92 -24.90
C GLU A 277 16.57 -14.19 -25.27
N ALA A 278 17.44 -13.94 -24.30
CA ALA A 278 18.73 -13.26 -24.48
C ALA A 278 19.90 -14.19 -24.83
N ILE A 279 19.68 -15.51 -24.83
CA ILE A 279 20.71 -16.53 -25.07
C ILE A 279 20.40 -17.36 -26.32
N ALA A 280 21.45 -17.81 -27.02
CA ALA A 280 21.33 -18.72 -28.15
C ALA A 280 20.66 -20.06 -27.76
N ALA A 281 19.79 -20.58 -28.61
CA ALA A 281 18.93 -21.72 -28.32
C ALA A 281 19.67 -23.04 -27.98
N ASP A 282 20.95 -23.15 -28.33
CA ASP A 282 21.82 -24.32 -28.13
C ASP A 282 22.75 -24.21 -26.90
N GLN A 283 22.72 -23.08 -26.18
CA GLN A 283 23.58 -22.87 -25.03
C GLN A 283 23.09 -23.67 -23.81
N SER A 284 23.84 -24.73 -23.47
CA SER A 284 23.53 -25.66 -22.38
C SER A 284 24.43 -25.52 -21.15
N SER A 285 25.54 -24.77 -21.27
CA SER A 285 26.50 -24.52 -20.21
C SER A 285 26.64 -23.04 -19.89
N CYS A 286 26.94 -22.76 -18.62
CA CYS A 286 27.17 -21.41 -18.12
C CYS A 286 28.38 -20.80 -18.82
N PRO A 287 28.26 -19.61 -19.45
CA PRO A 287 29.38 -18.98 -20.15
C PRO A 287 30.49 -18.52 -19.18
N SER A 288 30.16 -18.29 -17.91
CA SER A 288 31.13 -17.81 -16.91
C SER A 288 31.95 -18.93 -16.27
N CYS A 289 31.37 -20.12 -16.03
CA CYS A 289 32.06 -21.20 -15.30
C CYS A 289 31.99 -22.57 -15.99
N SER A 290 31.35 -22.68 -17.15
CA SER A 290 31.06 -23.93 -17.86
C SER A 290 30.20 -24.96 -17.10
N GLY A 291 29.66 -24.59 -15.93
CA GLY A 291 28.73 -25.42 -15.15
C GLY A 291 27.33 -25.54 -15.77
N ALA A 292 26.47 -26.38 -15.19
CA ALA A 292 25.12 -26.61 -15.71
C ALA A 292 24.18 -25.43 -15.44
N LEU A 293 23.34 -25.10 -16.44
CA LEU A 293 22.25 -24.12 -16.30
C LEU A 293 20.96 -24.81 -15.88
N SER A 294 20.25 -24.23 -14.92
CA SER A 294 18.92 -24.65 -14.47
C SER A 294 17.86 -23.72 -15.06
N LEU A 295 16.77 -24.30 -15.56
CA LEU A 295 15.62 -23.54 -16.05
C LEU A 295 14.65 -23.27 -14.89
N THR A 296 14.37 -22.00 -14.63
CA THR A 296 13.40 -21.57 -13.60
C THR A 296 12.47 -20.52 -14.18
N GLN A 297 11.25 -20.39 -13.66
CA GLN A 297 10.33 -19.30 -14.03
C GLN A 297 10.48 -18.11 -13.09
N GLY A 298 10.39 -16.90 -13.65
CA GLY A 298 10.57 -15.65 -12.91
C GLY A 298 9.44 -14.65 -13.12
N ILE A 299 9.14 -13.88 -12.06
CA ILE A 299 8.32 -12.68 -12.15
C ILE A 299 9.26 -11.48 -12.24
N GLU A 300 9.35 -10.86 -13.40
CA GLU A 300 10.13 -9.64 -13.63
C GLU A 300 9.56 -8.47 -12.81
N VAL A 301 10.32 -7.99 -11.83
CA VAL A 301 9.93 -6.90 -10.92
C VAL A 301 10.69 -5.60 -11.18
N GLY A 302 11.75 -5.66 -11.97
CA GLY A 302 12.55 -4.51 -12.35
C GLY A 302 13.43 -4.79 -13.55
N HIS A 303 13.80 -3.72 -14.25
CA HIS A 303 14.59 -3.78 -15.47
C HIS A 303 15.50 -2.55 -15.55
N THR A 304 16.76 -2.75 -15.91
CA THR A 304 17.77 -1.68 -16.05
C THR A 304 18.42 -1.72 -17.42
N PHE A 305 18.41 -0.59 -18.13
CA PHE A 305 18.91 -0.44 -19.49
C PHE A 305 19.96 0.66 -19.58
N TYR A 306 21.03 0.41 -20.33
CA TYR A 306 21.90 1.44 -20.86
C TYR A 306 21.45 1.82 -22.27
N LEU A 307 20.98 3.05 -22.44
CA LEU A 307 20.34 3.54 -23.68
C LEU A 307 21.33 4.17 -24.66
N GLY A 308 22.56 4.46 -24.20
CA GLY A 308 23.53 5.24 -24.94
C GLY A 308 22.99 6.62 -25.31
N THR A 309 23.21 7.04 -26.56
CA THR A 309 22.75 8.35 -27.07
C THR A 309 21.41 8.31 -27.81
N LYS A 310 20.65 7.19 -27.73
CA LYS A 310 19.42 6.99 -28.53
C LYS A 310 18.43 8.16 -28.45
N TYR A 311 18.11 8.60 -27.24
CA TYR A 311 17.15 9.70 -27.03
C TYR A 311 17.83 11.06 -27.03
N SER A 312 19.04 11.18 -26.46
CA SER A 312 19.77 12.44 -26.41
C SER A 312 20.10 12.98 -27.80
N ALA A 313 20.37 12.10 -28.78
CA ALA A 313 20.57 12.49 -30.17
C ALA A 313 19.31 13.09 -30.82
N VAL A 314 18.13 12.57 -30.49
CA VAL A 314 16.84 13.03 -31.06
C VAL A 314 16.47 14.41 -30.54
N PHE A 315 16.59 14.62 -29.22
CA PHE A 315 16.18 15.87 -28.57
C PHE A 315 17.34 16.87 -28.40
N ASN A 316 18.53 16.53 -28.87
CA ASN A 316 19.76 17.31 -28.68
C ASN A 316 20.09 17.60 -27.20
N ALA A 317 19.85 16.61 -26.32
CA ALA A 317 20.24 16.71 -24.92
C ALA A 317 21.77 16.61 -24.80
N SER A 318 22.42 17.76 -24.68
CA SER A 318 23.87 17.90 -24.70
C SER A 318 24.40 18.70 -23.50
N PHE A 319 25.69 18.53 -23.22
CA PHE A 319 26.42 19.26 -22.20
C PHE A 319 27.73 19.83 -22.76
N LEU A 320 28.26 20.87 -22.14
CA LEU A 320 29.57 21.44 -22.44
C LEU A 320 30.65 20.66 -21.69
N ASN A 321 31.58 20.06 -22.43
CA ASN A 321 32.72 19.35 -21.88
C ASN A 321 33.77 20.32 -21.27
N ASN A 322 34.89 19.78 -20.78
CA ASN A 322 35.98 20.56 -20.18
C ASN A 322 36.66 21.56 -21.14
N LYS A 323 36.44 21.44 -22.45
CA LYS A 323 36.90 22.36 -23.50
C LYS A 323 35.81 23.33 -23.96
N GLY A 324 34.62 23.31 -23.34
CA GLY A 324 33.47 24.11 -23.74
C GLY A 324 32.79 23.65 -25.04
N GLN A 325 33.03 22.41 -25.47
CA GLN A 325 32.42 21.86 -26.68
C GLN A 325 31.16 21.05 -26.32
N PRO A 326 30.08 21.16 -27.10
CA PRO A 326 28.86 20.38 -26.87
C PRO A 326 29.09 18.90 -27.17
N GLN A 327 28.62 18.04 -26.28
CA GLN A 327 28.61 16.58 -26.43
C GLN A 327 27.26 16.04 -25.96
N LEU A 328 26.72 15.03 -26.64
CA LEU A 328 25.47 14.38 -26.23
C LEU A 328 25.65 13.65 -24.91
N CYS A 329 24.61 13.67 -24.07
CA CYS A 329 24.58 12.89 -22.84
C CYS A 329 24.42 11.39 -23.15
N GLU A 330 25.18 10.55 -22.46
CA GLU A 330 24.92 9.11 -22.40
C GLU A 330 23.80 8.84 -21.41
N MET A 331 22.87 7.94 -21.76
CA MET A 331 21.66 7.74 -20.98
C MET A 331 21.49 6.31 -20.45
N GLY A 332 20.83 6.19 -19.32
CA GLY A 332 20.29 4.93 -18.80
C GLY A 332 18.84 5.10 -18.33
N CYS A 333 18.05 4.02 -18.37
CA CYS A 333 16.72 3.99 -17.76
C CYS A 333 16.53 2.75 -16.87
N TYR A 334 15.81 2.94 -15.77
CA TYR A 334 15.75 1.95 -14.70
C TYR A 334 14.33 1.89 -14.13
N GLY A 335 13.63 0.79 -14.34
CA GLY A 335 12.23 0.55 -13.95
C GLY A 335 12.07 -0.39 -12.76
N LEU A 336 11.14 -0.08 -11.85
CA LEU A 336 10.64 -1.00 -10.81
C LEU A 336 9.11 -0.97 -10.83
N GLY A 337 8.48 -2.12 -11.02
CA GLY A 337 7.02 -2.23 -11.03
C GLY A 337 6.48 -2.23 -9.61
N MET A 338 6.17 -1.07 -9.02
CA MET A 338 5.80 -0.93 -7.61
C MET A 338 4.59 -1.80 -7.22
N THR A 339 3.51 -1.76 -8.00
CA THR A 339 2.33 -2.63 -7.76
C THR A 339 2.60 -4.09 -8.09
N ARG A 340 3.53 -4.36 -9.01
CA ARG A 340 3.95 -5.71 -9.37
C ARG A 340 4.80 -6.34 -8.26
N ILE A 341 5.77 -5.63 -7.70
CA ILE A 341 6.58 -6.01 -6.53
C ILE A 341 5.67 -6.39 -5.36
N LEU A 342 4.64 -5.58 -5.08
CA LEU A 342 3.68 -5.88 -4.02
C LEU A 342 3.00 -7.24 -4.23
N ALA A 343 2.47 -7.50 -5.43
CA ALA A 343 1.80 -8.76 -5.72
C ALA A 343 2.77 -9.94 -5.82
N ALA A 344 3.97 -9.73 -6.35
CA ALA A 344 5.02 -10.75 -6.45
C ALA A 344 5.50 -11.16 -5.06
N ALA A 345 5.66 -10.21 -4.13
CA ALA A 345 5.97 -10.50 -2.74
C ALA A 345 4.87 -11.36 -2.07
N VAL A 346 3.60 -11.02 -2.29
CA VAL A 346 2.47 -11.85 -1.82
C VAL A 346 2.51 -13.23 -2.47
N GLU A 347 2.86 -13.34 -3.75
CA GLU A 347 2.97 -14.62 -4.46
C GLU A 347 4.05 -15.53 -3.86
N VAL A 348 5.26 -15.02 -3.61
CA VAL A 348 6.38 -15.87 -3.15
C VAL A 348 6.35 -16.16 -1.65
N LEU A 349 5.88 -15.20 -0.84
CA LEU A 349 5.89 -15.33 0.62
C LEU A 349 4.65 -16.03 1.19
N SER A 350 3.48 -15.84 0.58
CA SER A 350 2.21 -16.27 1.18
C SER A 350 2.04 -17.79 1.18
N LEU A 351 1.32 -18.28 2.18
CA LEU A 351 0.82 -19.66 2.24
C LEU A 351 -0.43 -19.80 1.36
N ALA A 352 -1.04 -21.00 1.33
CA ALA A 352 -2.20 -21.27 0.49
C ALA A 352 -3.39 -20.34 0.78
N ASP A 353 -3.67 -20.01 2.04
CA ASP A 353 -4.85 -19.25 2.46
C ASP A 353 -4.52 -18.01 3.32
N GLN A 354 -3.24 -17.72 3.50
CA GLN A 354 -2.77 -16.65 4.39
C GLN A 354 -1.71 -15.81 3.71
N ILE A 355 -1.94 -14.50 3.71
CA ILE A 355 -0.97 -13.54 3.20
C ILE A 355 0.26 -13.52 4.12
N ARG A 356 1.43 -13.34 3.51
CA ARG A 356 2.67 -12.98 4.21
C ARG A 356 3.25 -11.76 3.53
N TRP A 357 3.59 -10.76 4.34
CA TRP A 357 4.17 -9.52 3.86
C TRP A 357 5.68 -9.53 4.04
N PRO A 358 6.44 -8.85 3.18
CA PRO A 358 7.73 -8.31 3.57
C PRO A 358 7.55 -7.45 4.83
N GLY A 359 8.30 -7.73 5.89
CA GLY A 359 8.07 -7.10 7.21
C GLY A 359 8.03 -5.56 7.13
N VAL A 360 8.97 -4.97 6.40
CA VAL A 360 9.11 -3.51 6.26
C VAL A 360 7.95 -2.81 5.55
N ILE A 361 7.16 -3.52 4.73
CA ILE A 361 6.01 -2.97 4.01
C ILE A 361 4.67 -3.58 4.43
N ALA A 362 4.63 -4.40 5.49
CA ALA A 362 3.38 -4.87 6.08
C ALA A 362 2.47 -3.66 6.37
N PRO A 363 1.16 -3.68 6.04
CA PRO A 363 0.29 -2.52 6.21
C PRO A 363 0.33 -1.98 7.64
N TYR A 364 0.19 -2.87 8.63
CA TYR A 364 0.33 -2.59 10.05
C TYR A 364 1.20 -3.70 10.66
N GLN A 365 2.06 -3.35 11.62
CA GLN A 365 2.96 -4.31 12.25
C GLN A 365 2.28 -5.11 13.35
N VAL A 366 1.42 -4.46 14.15
CA VAL A 366 0.84 -5.04 15.36
C VAL A 366 -0.68 -5.04 15.30
N TYR A 367 -1.30 -6.18 15.54
CA TYR A 367 -2.75 -6.37 15.56
C TYR A 367 -3.21 -6.85 16.95
N ILE A 368 -3.98 -6.04 17.66
CA ILE A 368 -4.44 -6.34 19.02
C ILE A 368 -5.88 -6.85 18.99
N ILE A 369 -6.12 -8.03 19.55
CA ILE A 369 -7.44 -8.64 19.71
C ILE A 369 -7.86 -8.57 21.19
N PRO A 370 -8.75 -7.64 21.58
CA PRO A 370 -9.31 -7.60 22.92
C PRO A 370 -10.21 -8.82 23.20
N PRO A 371 -10.60 -9.08 24.47
CA PRO A 371 -11.55 -10.15 24.81
C PRO A 371 -12.93 -9.94 24.16
N LYS A 372 -13.78 -10.97 24.23
CA LYS A 372 -15.18 -10.86 23.78
C LYS A 372 -15.99 -10.10 24.84
N ALA A 373 -16.87 -9.19 24.44
CA ALA A 373 -17.83 -8.57 25.36
C ALA A 373 -18.88 -9.61 25.80
N VAL A 374 -19.11 -9.74 27.11
CA VAL A 374 -20.17 -10.60 27.66
C VAL A 374 -21.47 -9.81 27.71
N GLY A 375 -22.54 -10.36 27.12
CA GLY A 375 -23.85 -9.71 27.03
C GLY A 375 -24.45 -9.41 28.41
N SER A 376 -24.95 -8.19 28.58
CA SER A 376 -26.02 -7.89 29.52
C SER A 376 -27.21 -7.34 28.73
N GLY A 377 -28.42 -7.67 29.16
CA GLY A 377 -29.65 -7.51 28.39
C GLY A 377 -29.86 -6.13 27.79
N VAL A 378 -30.57 -6.12 26.66
CA VAL A 378 -31.04 -4.94 25.96
C VAL A 378 -31.78 -4.02 26.93
N ILE A 379 -31.19 -2.88 27.30
CA ILE A 379 -31.97 -1.75 27.84
C ILE A 379 -32.30 -0.90 26.63
N ALA A 380 -33.56 -0.92 26.17
CA ALA A 380 -34.04 -0.06 25.08
C ALA A 380 -33.81 1.42 25.43
N PRO A 381 -33.51 2.30 24.45
CA PRO A 381 -33.31 3.71 24.74
C PRO A 381 -34.63 4.32 25.24
N TYR A 382 -34.59 5.05 26.35
CA TYR A 382 -35.70 5.91 26.74
C TYR A 382 -35.88 6.99 25.66
N GLN A 383 -37.04 7.06 25.02
CA GLN A 383 -37.39 8.17 24.14
C GLN A 383 -37.75 9.40 24.98
N VAL A 384 -36.99 10.47 24.82
CA VAL A 384 -37.32 11.80 25.33
C VAL A 384 -38.10 12.52 24.23
N TYR A 385 -39.37 12.82 24.49
CA TYR A 385 -40.19 13.65 23.59
C TYR A 385 -40.10 15.10 24.04
N ILE A 386 -39.59 15.98 23.16
CA ILE A 386 -39.75 17.43 23.28
C ILE A 386 -40.86 17.81 22.31
N ILE A 387 -42.04 18.10 22.83
CA ILE A 387 -43.18 18.55 22.03
C ILE A 387 -43.02 20.06 21.81
N PRO A 388 -42.86 20.57 20.58
CA PRO A 388 -42.94 21.99 20.34
C PRO A 388 -44.36 22.49 20.65
N PRO A 389 -44.53 23.68 21.25
CA PRO A 389 -45.86 24.18 21.54
C PRO A 389 -46.65 24.28 20.23
N LYS A 390 -47.87 23.71 20.22
CA LYS A 390 -48.80 23.93 19.11
C LYS A 390 -49.04 25.43 19.00
N VAL A 391 -48.79 26.00 17.83
CA VAL A 391 -49.28 27.34 17.50
C VAL A 391 -50.80 27.22 17.33
N CYS A 392 -51.53 27.49 18.41
CA CYS A 392 -52.94 27.81 18.32
C CYS A 392 -53.06 29.28 17.93
N ILE A 393 -53.60 29.52 16.73
CA ILE A 393 -54.03 30.85 16.31
C ILE A 393 -55.25 31.20 17.17
N GLY A 394 -55.07 32.11 18.13
CA GLY A 394 -56.16 32.67 18.93
C GLY A 394 -55.87 32.66 20.43
N VAL A 395 -55.60 33.87 20.94
CA VAL A 395 -55.45 34.27 22.36
C VAL A 395 -54.19 33.77 23.06
N GLY A 396 -53.28 34.71 23.32
CA GLY A 396 -51.91 34.46 23.75
C GLY A 396 -51.78 33.90 25.16
N VAL A 397 -51.21 32.70 25.25
CA VAL A 397 -50.32 32.25 26.33
C VAL A 397 -49.34 31.23 25.72
N ILE A 398 -48.03 31.50 25.77
CA ILE A 398 -46.99 30.52 25.41
C ILE A 398 -46.66 29.72 26.68
N ALA A 399 -46.94 28.42 26.70
CA ALA A 399 -46.55 27.53 27.80
C ALA A 399 -45.09 27.03 27.62
N PRO A 400 -44.31 26.83 28.69
CA PRO A 400 -42.98 26.25 28.61
C PRO A 400 -43.03 24.76 28.23
N TYR A 401 -41.99 24.28 27.54
CA TYR A 401 -41.80 22.89 27.15
C TYR A 401 -41.90 21.96 28.38
N GLN A 402 -42.80 20.97 28.35
CA GLN A 402 -42.84 19.89 29.34
C GLN A 402 -42.25 18.62 28.74
N VAL A 403 -41.33 17.98 29.47
CA VAL A 403 -40.65 16.73 29.10
C VAL A 403 -41.33 15.58 29.83
N TYR A 404 -41.78 14.56 29.08
CA TYR A 404 -42.35 13.33 29.63
C TYR A 404 -41.47 12.12 29.31
N ILE A 405 -41.31 11.22 30.28
CA ILE A 405 -40.61 9.93 30.13
C ILE A 405 -41.64 8.83 30.38
N ILE A 406 -41.94 8.00 29.38
CA ILE A 406 -42.97 6.94 29.46
C ILE A 406 -42.34 5.57 29.18
N PRO A 407 -42.63 4.53 29.99
CA PRO A 407 -42.10 3.18 29.77
C PRO A 407 -42.83 2.40 28.65
N PRO A 408 -42.15 1.45 28.00
CA PRO A 408 -42.51 0.90 26.69
C PRO A 408 -43.46 -0.31 26.77
N LYS A 409 -44.62 -0.18 27.42
CA LYS A 409 -45.63 -1.25 27.46
C LYS A 409 -46.93 -0.97 26.72
N ALA A 410 -46.96 0.06 25.88
CA ALA A 410 -48.08 0.30 24.98
C ALA A 410 -47.52 0.73 23.62
N VAL A 411 -47.74 -0.10 22.60
CA VAL A 411 -48.00 0.23 21.18
C VAL A 411 -47.68 -1.02 20.34
N GLY A 412 -48.72 -1.52 19.67
CA GLY A 412 -48.67 -2.70 18.81
C GLY A 412 -48.08 -2.44 17.43
N SER A 413 -47.81 -3.56 16.76
CA SER A 413 -47.51 -3.80 15.34
C SER A 413 -47.56 -2.60 14.37
N GLY A 414 -46.43 -2.36 13.70
CA GLY A 414 -46.38 -1.71 12.39
C GLY A 414 -45.43 -0.51 12.31
N VAL A 415 -44.57 -0.53 11.27
CA VAL A 415 -43.69 0.54 10.75
C VAL A 415 -42.23 0.58 11.26
N ILE A 416 -41.37 0.08 10.36
CA ILE A 416 -40.01 0.52 9.95
C ILE A 416 -39.27 1.45 10.93
N ALA A 417 -38.28 0.90 11.65
CA ALA A 417 -37.38 1.64 12.52
C ALA A 417 -36.17 2.22 11.75
N PRO A 418 -35.83 3.52 11.91
CA PRO A 418 -34.71 4.14 11.21
C PRO A 418 -33.48 4.29 12.12
N TYR A 419 -32.85 3.21 12.59
CA TYR A 419 -31.44 3.19 13.04
C TYR A 419 -30.86 1.76 12.97
N GLN A 420 -29.60 1.62 12.55
CA GLN A 420 -29.04 0.37 12.02
C GLN A 420 -27.89 -0.26 12.85
N VAL A 421 -27.52 0.26 14.03
CA VAL A 421 -26.55 -0.40 14.95
C VAL A 421 -26.83 -0.08 16.42
N TYR A 422 -26.76 -1.10 17.29
CA TYR A 422 -26.85 -1.05 18.76
C TYR A 422 -25.53 -1.55 19.36
N ILE A 423 -24.88 -0.81 20.27
CA ILE A 423 -23.62 -1.23 20.93
C ILE A 423 -23.85 -1.35 22.45
N ILE A 424 -23.60 -2.54 23.00
CA ILE A 424 -23.66 -2.82 24.44
C ILE A 424 -22.22 -2.89 24.96
N PRO A 425 -21.76 -1.97 25.83
CA PRO A 425 -20.48 -2.09 26.50
C PRO A 425 -20.52 -3.21 27.58
N PRO A 426 -19.35 -3.76 27.99
CA PRO A 426 -19.29 -4.71 29.10
C PRO A 426 -19.84 -4.10 30.39
N LYS A 427 -20.36 -4.95 31.29
CA LYS A 427 -20.94 -4.54 32.58
C LYS A 427 -19.84 -3.92 33.46
N LYS A 428 -20.11 -2.72 34.01
CA LYS A 428 -19.22 -2.02 34.95
C LYS A 428 -18.85 -2.93 36.14
N GLY A 429 -17.56 -3.16 36.39
CA GLY A 429 -17.01 -4.06 37.40
C GLY A 429 -16.88 -5.54 36.99
N SER A 430 -17.04 -5.88 35.71
CA SER A 430 -16.82 -7.26 35.22
C SER A 430 -15.34 -7.56 35.00
N LYS A 431 -14.96 -8.84 35.11
CA LYS A 431 -13.61 -9.31 34.77
C LYS A 431 -13.23 -8.93 33.32
N GLU A 432 -14.22 -8.85 32.44
CA GLU A 432 -14.08 -8.54 31.03
C GLU A 432 -13.94 -7.04 30.71
N GLU A 433 -14.34 -6.13 31.61
CA GLU A 433 -14.06 -4.68 31.47
C GLU A 433 -12.57 -4.38 31.73
N ALA A 434 -11.97 -5.03 32.74
CA ALA A 434 -10.56 -4.87 33.06
C ALA A 434 -9.66 -5.33 31.89
N ALA A 435 -9.98 -6.45 31.26
CA ALA A 435 -9.22 -6.95 30.11
C ALA A 435 -9.41 -6.11 28.83
N ALA A 436 -10.59 -5.49 28.64
CA ALA A 436 -10.81 -4.55 27.54
C ALA A 436 -10.01 -3.24 27.73
N GLN A 437 -9.95 -2.71 28.96
CA GLN A 437 -9.13 -1.55 29.28
C GLN A 437 -7.64 -1.85 29.08
N LEU A 438 -7.16 -3.05 29.47
CA LEU A 438 -5.78 -3.44 29.26
C LEU A 438 -5.39 -3.53 27.77
N ALA A 439 -6.31 -3.89 26.88
CA ALA A 439 -6.07 -3.86 25.43
C ALA A 439 -5.97 -2.42 24.89
N GLU A 440 -6.80 -1.51 25.40
CA GLU A 440 -6.75 -0.08 25.08
C GLU A 440 -5.46 0.57 25.60
N ASP A 441 -5.06 0.23 26.82
CA ASP A 441 -3.80 0.69 27.43
C ASP A 441 -2.60 0.16 26.65
N LEU A 442 -2.64 -1.11 26.22
CA LEU A 442 -1.58 -1.70 25.41
C LEU A 442 -1.44 -1.01 24.05
N TYR A 443 -2.55 -0.64 23.42
CA TYR A 443 -2.54 0.15 22.18
C TYR A 443 -1.79 1.49 22.37
N ASP A 444 -1.93 2.13 23.54
CA ASP A 444 -1.28 3.40 23.83
C ASP A 444 0.17 3.23 24.29
N ILE A 445 0.48 2.19 25.08
CA ILE A 445 1.81 1.92 25.64
C ILE A 445 2.82 1.52 24.56
N ILE A 446 2.44 0.67 23.60
CA ILE A 446 3.35 0.21 22.55
C ILE A 446 4.01 1.39 21.80
N PRO A 447 3.26 2.34 21.20
CA PRO A 447 3.88 3.46 20.50
C PRO A 447 4.52 4.50 21.44
N GLN A 448 4.18 4.53 22.74
CA GLN A 448 4.87 5.38 23.71
C GLN A 448 6.27 4.85 24.04
N GLN A 449 6.42 3.53 24.21
CA GLN A 449 7.69 2.87 24.52
C GLN A 449 8.51 2.56 23.26
N LEU A 450 7.85 2.33 22.13
CA LEU A 450 8.44 2.03 20.84
C LEU A 450 7.94 3.05 19.80
N PRO A 451 8.54 4.27 19.77
CA PRO A 451 8.06 5.36 18.91
C PRO A 451 8.03 5.03 17.41
N HIS A 452 8.87 4.11 16.95
CA HIS A 452 8.87 3.63 15.56
C HIS A 452 7.59 2.87 15.19
N LEU A 453 6.84 2.33 16.16
CA LEU A 453 5.55 1.67 15.95
C LEU A 453 4.35 2.62 16.02
N LYS A 454 4.58 3.94 16.09
CA LYS A 454 3.51 4.92 16.06
C LYS A 454 2.72 4.83 14.75
N GLY A 455 1.42 4.56 14.86
CA GLY A 455 0.54 4.37 13.70
C GLY A 455 0.62 2.97 13.09
N GLU A 456 1.44 2.05 13.62
CA GLU A 456 1.62 0.67 13.16
C GLU A 456 0.78 -0.36 13.95
N VAL A 457 0.09 0.10 15.00
CA VAL A 457 -0.77 -0.72 15.85
C VAL A 457 -2.21 -0.58 15.39
N LEU A 458 -2.90 -1.71 15.22
CA LEU A 458 -4.30 -1.81 14.85
C LEU A 458 -5.08 -2.54 15.95
N LEU A 459 -6.17 -1.94 16.42
CA LEU A 459 -7.03 -2.51 17.47
C LEU A 459 -8.31 -3.11 16.88
N ASP A 460 -8.52 -4.42 17.06
CA ASP A 460 -9.73 -5.12 16.61
C ASP A 460 -10.87 -5.02 17.63
N ASP A 461 -11.52 -3.87 17.63
CA ASP A 461 -12.65 -3.53 18.49
C ASP A 461 -13.98 -4.17 18.06
N ARG A 462 -13.99 -5.10 17.10
CA ARG A 462 -15.18 -5.86 16.66
C ARG A 462 -15.60 -6.90 17.70
N SER A 463 -15.93 -6.46 18.91
CA SER A 463 -16.26 -7.28 20.09
C SER A 463 -17.50 -8.17 19.91
N HIS A 464 -18.32 -7.90 18.89
CA HIS A 464 -19.43 -8.75 18.46
C HIS A 464 -18.96 -10.07 17.81
N MET A 465 -17.70 -10.16 17.37
CA MET A 465 -17.09 -11.37 16.80
C MET A 465 -16.37 -12.20 17.86
N THR A 466 -16.25 -13.51 17.63
CA THR A 466 -15.42 -14.38 18.48
C THR A 466 -13.94 -14.07 18.28
N ILE A 467 -13.11 -14.32 19.30
CA ILE A 467 -11.64 -14.22 19.20
C ILE A 467 -11.14 -15.10 18.03
N GLY A 468 -11.63 -16.33 17.90
CA GLY A 468 -11.24 -17.21 16.80
C GLY A 468 -11.56 -16.65 15.39
N LYS A 469 -12.69 -15.94 15.22
CA LYS A 469 -13.01 -15.31 13.93
C LYS A 469 -12.10 -14.11 13.65
N ARG A 470 -11.82 -13.29 14.66
CA ARG A 470 -10.89 -12.15 14.55
C ARG A 470 -9.45 -12.61 14.28
N LEU A 471 -9.03 -13.69 14.94
CA LEU A 471 -7.73 -14.30 14.71
C LEU A 471 -7.63 -14.89 13.29
N LYS A 472 -8.69 -15.53 12.80
CA LYS A 472 -8.75 -15.99 11.41
C LYS A 472 -8.60 -14.84 10.42
N ASP A 473 -9.31 -13.73 10.63
CA ASP A 473 -9.17 -12.53 9.80
C ASP A 473 -7.73 -12.00 9.82
N ALA A 474 -7.12 -11.89 11.01
CA ALA A 474 -5.74 -11.43 11.18
C ALA A 474 -4.72 -12.34 10.47
N ASN A 475 -4.89 -13.66 10.59
CA ASN A 475 -4.01 -14.64 9.95
C ASN A 475 -4.13 -14.61 8.43
N VAL A 476 -5.35 -14.46 7.90
CA VAL A 476 -5.60 -14.34 6.46
C VAL A 476 -4.97 -13.07 5.90
N LEU A 477 -5.01 -11.97 6.66
CA LEU A 477 -4.42 -10.68 6.29
C LEU A 477 -2.90 -10.59 6.49
N GLY A 478 -2.33 -11.50 7.27
CA GLY A 478 -0.88 -11.66 7.40
C GLY A 478 -0.20 -10.64 8.30
N TYR A 479 -0.88 -10.11 9.32
CA TYR A 479 -0.25 -9.15 10.24
C TYR A 479 0.94 -9.81 10.95
N PRO A 480 2.15 -9.20 10.94
CA PRO A 480 3.36 -9.84 11.47
C PRO A 480 3.26 -10.22 12.95
N TYR A 481 2.70 -9.34 13.78
CA TYR A 481 2.48 -9.58 15.20
C TYR A 481 0.99 -9.49 15.53
N VAL A 482 0.41 -10.57 16.05
CA VAL A 482 -0.97 -10.60 16.56
C VAL A 482 -0.93 -10.84 18.06
N ILE A 483 -1.48 -9.90 18.82
CA ILE A 483 -1.54 -9.96 20.29
C ILE A 483 -2.97 -10.28 20.68
N VAL A 484 -3.19 -11.40 21.34
CA VAL A 484 -4.49 -11.81 21.86
C VAL A 484 -4.54 -11.51 23.36
N VAL A 485 -5.45 -10.60 23.73
CA VAL A 485 -5.73 -10.23 25.12
C VAL A 485 -6.84 -11.14 25.64
N GLY A 486 -6.43 -12.32 26.12
CA GLY A 486 -7.31 -13.35 26.66
C GLY A 486 -7.63 -13.17 28.15
N LYS A 487 -8.22 -14.21 28.77
CA LYS A 487 -8.52 -14.22 30.21
C LYS A 487 -7.27 -14.30 31.09
N GLN A 488 -6.18 -14.87 30.57
CA GLN A 488 -4.89 -15.03 31.26
C GLN A 488 -4.25 -13.69 31.64
N VAL A 489 -4.62 -12.60 30.97
CA VAL A 489 -4.15 -11.24 31.27
C VAL A 489 -4.69 -10.74 32.63
N LEU A 490 -5.73 -11.40 33.18
CA LEU A 490 -6.32 -11.09 34.49
C LEU A 490 -5.71 -11.90 35.64
N GLU A 491 -4.75 -12.80 35.35
CA GLU A 491 -4.02 -13.58 36.35
C GLU A 491 -2.88 -12.73 36.96
N GLU A 492 -2.30 -13.16 38.08
CA GLU A 492 -1.28 -12.39 38.83
C GLU A 492 -0.06 -12.05 37.96
N GLU A 493 0.41 -13.01 37.17
CA GLU A 493 1.38 -12.77 36.10
C GLU A 493 0.60 -12.41 34.83
N GLN A 494 0.40 -11.12 34.55
CA GLN A 494 -0.28 -10.64 33.34
C GLN A 494 0.42 -11.17 32.07
N ARG A 495 -0.12 -12.26 31.47
CA ARG A 495 0.44 -12.87 30.27
C ARG A 495 -0.43 -12.66 29.04
N PHE A 496 0.21 -12.31 27.93
CA PHE A 496 -0.37 -12.11 26.61
C PHE A 496 -0.01 -13.28 25.69
N GLU A 497 -0.94 -13.68 24.84
CA GLU A 497 -0.64 -14.60 23.74
C GLU A 497 -0.16 -13.77 22.54
N LEU A 498 1.10 -13.94 22.16
CA LEU A 498 1.72 -13.29 21.02
C LEU A 498 1.92 -14.32 19.90
N ILE A 499 1.29 -14.07 18.76
CA ILE A 499 1.48 -14.84 17.54
C ILE A 499 2.37 -14.02 16.62
N HIS A 500 3.55 -14.56 16.32
CA HIS A 500 4.55 -13.94 15.45
C HIS A 500 4.66 -14.72 14.14
N GLN A 501 4.45 -14.02 13.03
CA GLN A 501 4.51 -14.56 11.67
C GLN A 501 5.77 -14.06 10.97
N THR A 502 6.71 -14.97 10.68
CA THR A 502 7.97 -14.64 9.99
C THR A 502 8.16 -15.57 8.80
N GLY A 503 8.23 -15.01 7.59
CA GLY A 503 8.26 -15.80 6.36
C GLY A 503 7.10 -16.79 6.31
N LYS A 504 7.41 -18.09 6.16
CA LYS A 504 6.42 -19.18 6.14
C LYS A 504 6.15 -19.80 7.52
N GLN A 505 6.82 -19.34 8.57
CA GLN A 505 6.66 -19.88 9.92
C GLN A 505 5.68 -19.04 10.76
N THR A 506 5.05 -19.68 11.74
CA THR A 506 4.17 -19.03 12.71
C THR A 506 4.48 -19.61 14.08
N GLN A 507 4.80 -18.74 15.03
CA GLN A 507 5.15 -19.11 16.39
C GLN A 507 4.19 -18.43 17.37
N THR A 508 3.76 -19.17 18.38
CA THR A 508 2.91 -18.65 19.46
C THR A 508 3.70 -18.65 20.76
N HIS A 509 3.72 -17.50 21.42
CA HIS A 509 4.43 -17.26 22.67
C HIS A 509 3.43 -16.79 23.73
N HIS A 510 3.62 -17.20 24.98
CA HIS A 510 2.91 -16.64 26.13
C HIS A 510 3.89 -15.77 26.90
N VAL A 511 3.72 -14.45 26.81
CA VAL A 511 4.74 -13.48 27.22
C VAL A 511 4.18 -12.48 28.23
N SER A 512 5.03 -12.03 29.14
CA SER A 512 4.78 -10.86 29.97
C SER A 512 4.77 -9.58 29.13
N ARG A 513 4.36 -8.46 29.74
CA ARG A 513 4.40 -7.14 29.06
C ARG A 513 5.81 -6.73 28.65
N GLU A 514 6.81 -6.99 29.49
CA GLU A 514 8.20 -6.61 29.25
C GLU A 514 8.79 -7.41 28.09
N GLU A 515 8.59 -8.73 28.08
CA GLU A 515 8.99 -9.61 26.99
C GLU A 515 8.28 -9.26 25.67
N LEU A 516 6.99 -8.91 25.73
CA LEU A 516 6.23 -8.44 24.57
C LEU A 516 6.88 -7.20 23.95
N LEU A 517 7.19 -6.18 24.77
CA LEU A 517 7.85 -4.96 24.28
C LEU A 517 9.26 -5.24 23.74
N GLN A 518 9.99 -6.17 24.36
CA GLN A 518 11.31 -6.59 23.88
C GLN A 518 11.23 -7.32 22.53
N LEU A 519 10.21 -8.15 22.30
CA LEU A 519 10.02 -8.81 21.01
C LEU A 519 9.62 -7.81 19.93
N LEU A 520 8.74 -6.86 20.26
CA LEU A 520 8.27 -5.83 19.33
C LEU A 520 9.35 -4.79 19.00
N SER A 521 10.37 -4.60 19.84
CA SER A 521 11.46 -3.64 19.56
C SER A 521 12.33 -4.05 18.36
N ASN A 522 12.29 -5.34 17.98
CA ASN A 522 12.96 -5.86 16.78
C ASN A 522 12.17 -5.61 15.50
N CYS A 523 10.97 -5.04 15.59
CA CYS A 523 10.13 -4.76 14.42
C CYS A 523 10.71 -3.62 13.59
N VAL A 524 10.98 -3.89 12.31
CA VAL A 524 11.48 -2.90 11.37
C VAL A 524 10.33 -2.34 10.55
N THR A 525 10.22 -1.01 10.49
CA THR A 525 9.22 -0.28 9.70
C THR A 525 9.85 0.93 9.00
N ILE A 526 9.12 1.55 8.08
CA ILE A 526 9.58 2.62 7.18
C ILE A 526 8.78 3.91 7.28
#